data_AF-A0A9P1CG99-F1
#
_entry.id   AF-A0A9P1CG99-F1
#
_cell.length_a   1.000
_cell.length_b   1.000
_cell.length_c   1.000
_cell.angle_alpha   90.00
_cell.angle_beta   90.00
_cell.angle_gamma   90.00
#
_symmetry.space_group_name_H-M   'P 1'
#
loop_
_entity.id
_entity.type
_entity.pdbx_description
1 polymer ?
#
loop_
_entity_poly.entity_id
_entity_poly.type
_entity_poly.pdbx_seq_one_letter_code
_entity_poly.pdbx_strand_id
1 'polypeptide(L)'
;MTPRDDVMIPALPPVMPGTGTNQDVVAEEGSTTTTTFVSTEPLVAETDKVQQPEDESDDEDEYDKSSEDLWPLLKLQRQLEALSKLKPSLQERHLAVLLTTGAMNPLHRGHAQLLHQAVDRLQREGFDVVGAWLSPSHDGYVQPKARKMNTIGFSAQFRLEAARRAVSEDSLLAVGSWEAKKPGRWPDYPEVAMALQRKLRKVEKAWKLTNGLKVFYACGTDHAQTQGLYRGFLTDRGFGVVIVPREGEQANSEEREKSVFVASSIDGEGAGYNSTMIRSALQVKRTSVVTRTLPLEAADFLLRPSNQDYTDFREDFEKFGLVRIPDLQPAPSADGLQFFTPGQAPQASQPGHLGPQPGSMGQMGGQIGGQIGGPSQAGSFPPPNYSYDDDVDNEPPLLEELGINVEHILLRMQGVALFKKLDEEILRDADLSGPLMICLTLGLALLLAGKLQFGYVYGLAAGGSFGICCLINVMSQKEGIDLYRTMSILGYGLIPIVFLAIFGIIVSLKSSFGSVMAAICIAWATASSSRFFAIAIHMQDQRWLVAYPVGLVYTFFTLITIF
;
A
#
# COMPACT_ATOMS: atom_id res chain seq x y z
N MET A 1 -53.68 57.40 15.03
CA MET A 1 -53.50 56.07 14.42
C MET A 1 -53.01 55.13 15.52
N THR A 2 -53.97 54.43 16.12
CA THR A 2 -53.84 53.39 17.16
C THR A 2 -53.78 52.00 16.47
N PRO A 3 -53.69 50.85 17.19
CA PRO A 3 -52.52 50.31 17.92
C PRO A 3 -52.32 48.78 17.62
N ARG A 4 -51.35 48.11 18.31
CA ARG A 4 -51.44 46.77 18.99
C ARG A 4 -52.01 45.53 18.24
N ASP A 5 -51.72 44.24 18.46
CA ASP A 5 -51.09 43.38 19.48
C ASP A 5 -50.91 41.97 18.85
N ASP A 6 -50.15 41.10 19.50
CA ASP A 6 -50.04 39.64 19.30
C ASP A 6 -51.38 38.87 19.38
N VAL A 7 -51.58 37.82 18.57
CA VAL A 7 -52.53 36.69 18.79
C VAL A 7 -52.03 35.47 17.98
N MET A 8 -51.61 34.35 18.58
CA MET A 8 -52.35 33.16 19.08
C MET A 8 -53.07 32.26 18.05
N ILE A 9 -52.90 30.94 18.28
CA ILE A 9 -53.39 29.69 17.67
C ILE A 9 -54.90 29.69 17.33
N PRO A 10 -55.39 28.80 16.44
CA PRO A 10 -56.48 27.93 16.89
C PRO A 10 -56.41 26.46 16.46
N ALA A 11 -57.06 25.63 17.29
CA ALA A 11 -57.26 24.18 17.16
C ALA A 11 -58.50 23.81 16.31
N LEU A 12 -58.54 22.53 15.89
CA LEU A 12 -59.63 21.66 15.35
C LEU A 12 -61.06 21.95 15.86
N PRO A 13 -62.20 21.51 15.23
CA PRO A 13 -62.53 20.09 14.88
C PRO A 13 -63.59 19.93 13.71
N PRO A 14 -64.58 18.98 13.71
CA PRO A 14 -64.57 17.50 13.55
C PRO A 14 -65.48 16.98 12.41
N VAL A 15 -65.30 15.77 11.83
CA VAL A 15 -66.42 14.99 11.24
C VAL A 15 -66.12 13.47 11.20
N MET A 16 -66.97 12.69 11.86
CA MET A 16 -67.43 11.33 11.51
C MET A 16 -68.98 11.43 11.37
N PRO A 17 -69.78 10.43 10.95
CA PRO A 17 -69.53 9.10 10.37
C PRO A 17 -70.38 8.83 9.09
N GLY A 18 -70.27 7.65 8.46
CA GLY A 18 -71.27 7.22 7.49
C GLY A 18 -71.00 5.88 6.78
N THR A 19 -71.71 4.84 7.22
CA THR A 19 -72.43 3.80 6.43
C THR A 19 -71.65 3.10 5.30
N GLY A 20 -71.34 1.80 5.33
CA GLY A 20 -72.20 0.67 5.64
C GLY A 20 -72.95 0.20 4.40
N THR A 21 -72.59 -0.95 3.81
CA THR A 21 -73.49 -2.06 3.44
C THR A 21 -72.73 -3.21 2.78
N ASN A 22 -73.12 -4.41 3.23
CA ASN A 22 -72.70 -5.77 2.87
C ASN A 22 -72.78 -6.12 1.38
N GLN A 23 -72.01 -7.14 0.98
CA GLN A 23 -72.62 -8.34 0.42
C GLN A 23 -71.78 -9.60 0.67
N ASP A 24 -72.53 -10.65 0.98
CA ASP A 24 -72.22 -11.95 1.53
C ASP A 24 -71.42 -12.87 0.60
N VAL A 25 -70.81 -13.93 1.16
CA VAL A 25 -71.14 -15.35 0.86
C VAL A 25 -70.21 -16.31 1.66
N VAL A 26 -70.82 -16.95 2.67
CA VAL A 26 -70.82 -18.39 3.02
C VAL A 26 -69.52 -19.15 3.40
N ALA A 27 -69.49 -19.51 4.70
CA ALA A 27 -69.19 -20.81 5.39
C ALA A 27 -67.90 -21.61 5.07
N GLU A 28 -67.20 -22.28 5.98
CA GLU A 28 -67.60 -23.06 7.17
C GLU A 28 -66.56 -23.02 8.32
N GLU A 29 -67.11 -22.94 9.54
CA GLU A 29 -66.83 -23.60 10.83
C GLU A 29 -65.41 -24.03 11.27
N GLY A 30 -65.11 -23.76 12.56
CA GLY A 30 -64.27 -24.70 13.33
C GLY A 30 -63.55 -24.23 14.61
N SER A 31 -64.30 -23.92 15.67
CA SER A 31 -63.95 -24.16 17.09
C SER A 31 -63.04 -23.21 17.91
N THR A 32 -63.70 -22.43 18.80
CA THR A 32 -63.54 -22.34 20.28
C THR A 32 -62.15 -22.63 20.90
N THR A 33 -61.54 -21.77 21.73
CA THR A 33 -61.99 -21.46 23.11
C THR A 33 -61.23 -20.28 23.75
N THR A 34 -62.00 -19.36 24.33
CA THR A 34 -61.81 -18.40 25.43
C THR A 34 -60.43 -18.26 26.12
N THR A 35 -59.87 -17.05 26.07
CA THR A 35 -58.78 -16.55 26.94
C THR A 35 -59.37 -15.70 28.07
N THR A 36 -59.07 -16.06 29.32
CA THR A 36 -59.40 -15.30 30.53
C THR A 36 -58.20 -14.41 30.89
N PHE A 37 -58.45 -13.12 31.13
CA PHE A 37 -57.50 -12.17 31.71
C PHE A 37 -57.12 -12.55 33.15
N VAL A 38 -55.88 -12.28 33.57
CA VAL A 38 -55.51 -11.58 34.82
C VAL A 38 -53.99 -11.30 34.86
N SER A 39 -53.66 -10.08 35.29
CA SER A 39 -52.35 -9.47 35.46
C SER A 39 -51.39 -10.18 36.42
N THR A 40 -50.08 -9.98 36.25
CA THR A 40 -49.13 -9.68 37.34
C THR A 40 -47.79 -9.14 36.78
N GLU A 41 -47.22 -8.20 37.54
CA GLU A 41 -46.01 -7.39 37.34
C GLU A 41 -44.68 -8.17 37.54
N PRO A 42 -43.49 -7.55 37.30
CA PRO A 42 -42.37 -8.19 36.59
C PRO A 42 -41.35 -8.88 37.50
N LEU A 43 -40.69 -9.90 36.95
CA LEU A 43 -39.54 -10.56 37.57
C LEU A 43 -38.21 -9.98 37.07
N VAL A 44 -37.37 -9.68 38.06
CA VAL A 44 -35.94 -9.37 38.08
C VAL A 44 -35.15 -9.98 36.91
N ALA A 45 -34.46 -9.12 36.14
CA ALA A 45 -33.50 -9.52 35.12
C ALA A 45 -32.18 -9.95 35.79
N GLU A 46 -31.88 -11.24 35.70
CA GLU A 46 -30.60 -11.83 36.04
C GLU A 46 -29.58 -11.45 34.96
N THR A 47 -28.45 -10.87 35.36
CA THR A 47 -27.34 -10.49 34.48
C THR A 47 -26.72 -11.73 33.85
N ASP A 48 -26.87 -11.88 32.53
CA ASP A 48 -26.16 -12.87 31.74
C ASP A 48 -24.64 -12.68 31.87
N LYS A 49 -23.99 -13.70 32.42
CA LYS A 49 -22.55 -13.89 32.31
C LYS A 49 -22.21 -14.05 30.83
N VAL A 50 -21.34 -13.19 30.32
CA VAL A 50 -20.71 -13.36 29.01
C VAL A 50 -19.99 -14.71 28.99
N GLN A 51 -20.61 -15.69 28.34
CA GLN A 51 -20.02 -16.99 28.05
C GLN A 51 -18.83 -16.74 27.10
N GLN A 52 -17.62 -17.02 27.56
CA GLN A 52 -16.44 -17.07 26.69
C GLN A 52 -16.69 -18.13 25.61
N PRO A 53 -16.37 -17.87 24.33
CA PRO A 53 -16.54 -18.86 23.29
C PRO A 53 -15.63 -20.06 23.58
N GLU A 54 -16.24 -21.24 23.58
CA GLU A 54 -15.58 -22.53 23.78
C GLU A 54 -14.52 -22.75 22.70
N ASP A 55 -13.37 -23.30 23.14
CA ASP A 55 -12.16 -23.55 22.36
C ASP A 55 -12.43 -24.27 21.02
N GLU A 56 -12.37 -23.53 19.91
CA GLU A 56 -11.97 -24.11 18.62
C GLU A 56 -10.53 -24.59 18.76
N SER A 57 -10.30 -25.88 18.49
CA SER A 57 -9.01 -26.57 18.53
C SER A 57 -7.80 -25.66 18.29
N ASP A 58 -6.94 -25.54 19.31
CA ASP A 58 -5.60 -24.95 19.28
C ASP A 58 -4.68 -25.74 18.31
N ASP A 59 -4.98 -25.71 17.02
CA ASP A 59 -4.05 -26.10 15.95
C ASP A 59 -3.03 -24.96 15.79
N GLU A 60 -2.25 -24.72 16.85
CA GLU A 60 -1.04 -23.91 16.76
C GLU A 60 -0.05 -24.64 15.84
N ASP A 61 0.12 -24.10 14.63
CA ASP A 61 1.16 -24.50 13.69
C ASP A 61 2.52 -24.60 14.41
N GLU A 62 3.35 -25.59 14.04
CA GLU A 62 4.68 -25.82 14.63
C GLU A 62 5.56 -24.54 14.62
N TYR A 63 5.37 -23.69 13.61
CA TYR A 63 6.02 -22.38 13.53
C TYR A 63 5.66 -21.49 14.73
N ASP A 64 4.40 -21.45 15.15
CA ASP A 64 3.98 -20.55 16.22
C ASP A 64 4.48 -21.00 17.59
N LYS A 65 4.62 -22.31 17.78
CA LYS A 65 5.22 -22.90 18.98
C LYS A 65 6.71 -22.57 19.11
N SER A 66 7.44 -22.54 17.99
CA SER A 66 8.87 -22.22 17.95
C SER A 66 9.18 -20.72 17.84
N SER A 67 8.16 -19.87 17.66
CA SER A 67 8.29 -18.43 17.40
C SER A 67 8.21 -17.54 18.64
N GLU A 68 8.62 -18.04 19.82
CA GLU A 68 8.36 -17.32 21.07
C GLU A 68 9.02 -15.93 21.15
N ASP A 69 10.17 -15.75 20.49
CA ASP A 69 10.94 -14.50 20.49
C ASP A 69 10.57 -13.54 19.35
N LEU A 70 9.65 -13.94 18.45
CA LEU A 70 9.31 -13.14 17.28
C LEU A 70 8.40 -11.94 17.60
N TRP A 71 7.80 -11.94 18.79
CA TRP A 71 6.99 -10.85 19.35
C TRP A 71 7.67 -10.27 20.58
N PRO A 72 8.39 -9.15 20.48
CA PRO A 72 9.05 -8.54 21.64
C PRO A 72 8.00 -8.04 22.65
N LEU A 73 8.00 -8.61 23.86
CA LEU A 73 7.03 -8.29 24.92
C LEU A 73 7.56 -7.36 26.01
N LEU A 74 8.87 -7.02 25.99
CA LEU A 74 9.52 -6.27 27.07
C LEU A 74 8.83 -4.92 27.35
N LYS A 75 8.47 -4.17 26.31
CA LYS A 75 7.80 -2.87 26.46
C LYS A 75 6.40 -3.04 27.06
N LEU A 76 5.63 -4.03 26.58
CA LEU A 76 4.32 -4.35 27.14
C LEU A 76 4.40 -4.74 28.62
N GLN A 77 5.36 -5.60 28.98
CA GLN A 77 5.53 -6.04 30.37
C GLN A 77 5.86 -4.88 31.31
N ARG A 78 6.69 -3.92 30.86
CA ARG A 78 6.97 -2.69 31.61
C ARG A 78 5.73 -1.84 31.81
N GLN A 79 4.88 -1.70 30.80
CA GLN A 79 3.62 -0.95 30.90
C GLN A 79 2.64 -1.63 31.86
N LEU A 80 2.47 -2.95 31.78
CA LEU A 80 1.65 -3.71 32.73
C LEU A 80 2.17 -3.57 34.16
N GLU A 81 3.48 -3.64 34.37
CA GLU A 81 4.08 -3.45 35.69
C GLU A 81 3.83 -2.03 36.22
N ALA A 82 3.97 -1.00 35.38
CA ALA A 82 3.67 0.38 35.76
C ALA A 82 2.21 0.56 36.16
N LEU A 83 1.27 0.03 35.35
CA LEU A 83 -0.17 0.11 35.64
C LEU A 83 -0.58 -0.71 36.86
N SER A 84 0.10 -1.82 37.17
CA SER A 84 -0.17 -2.65 38.36
C SER A 84 0.03 -1.88 39.67
N LYS A 85 0.82 -0.80 39.66
CA LYS A 85 1.13 0.05 40.82
C LYS A 85 0.09 1.16 41.02
N LEU A 86 -0.86 1.32 40.08
CA LEU A 86 -1.85 2.40 40.07
C LEU A 86 -3.26 1.87 40.38
N LYS A 87 -4.16 2.78 40.76
CA LYS A 87 -5.61 2.52 40.85
C LYS A 87 -6.32 3.08 39.61
N PRO A 88 -7.37 2.43 39.08
CA PRO A 88 -7.92 1.13 39.48
C PRO A 88 -6.97 -0.04 39.14
N SER A 89 -7.28 -1.23 39.68
CA SER A 89 -6.50 -2.46 39.48
C SER A 89 -6.45 -2.87 38.00
N LEU A 90 -5.47 -3.68 37.59
CA LEU A 90 -5.36 -4.15 36.20
C LEU A 90 -6.63 -4.88 35.72
N GLN A 91 -7.35 -5.53 36.63
CA GLN A 91 -8.56 -6.30 36.37
C GLN A 91 -9.78 -5.42 36.10
N GLU A 92 -9.76 -4.17 36.56
CA GLU A 92 -10.83 -3.18 36.34
C GLU A 92 -10.57 -2.32 35.10
N ARG A 93 -9.38 -2.45 34.48
CA ARG A 93 -8.98 -1.67 33.31
C ARG A 93 -9.38 -2.35 32.01
N HIS A 94 -9.64 -1.54 31.00
CA HIS A 94 -9.85 -2.00 29.63
C HIS A 94 -8.52 -1.92 28.90
N LEU A 95 -7.75 -3.01 28.94
CA LEU A 95 -6.42 -3.04 28.36
C LEU A 95 -6.49 -3.31 26.86
N ALA A 96 -5.74 -2.54 26.08
CA ALA A 96 -5.67 -2.67 24.64
C ALA A 96 -4.23 -2.75 24.13
N VAL A 97 -4.07 -3.35 22.97
CA VAL A 97 -2.83 -3.30 22.20
C VAL A 97 -3.11 -2.96 20.75
N LEU A 98 -2.10 -2.43 20.05
CA LEU A 98 -2.19 -2.09 18.64
C LEU A 98 -1.26 -2.94 17.78
N LEU A 99 -1.71 -3.22 16.56
CA LEU A 99 -0.92 -3.87 15.52
C LEU A 99 -1.11 -3.14 14.20
N THR A 100 -0.03 -2.90 13.47
CA THR A 100 -0.10 -2.47 12.07
C THR A 100 0.86 -3.31 11.23
N THR A 101 0.44 -3.71 10.03
CA THR A 101 1.25 -4.46 9.08
C THR A 101 1.57 -3.59 7.87
N GLY A 102 2.63 -3.93 7.15
CA GLY A 102 2.93 -3.24 5.90
C GLY A 102 4.33 -3.51 5.39
N ALA A 103 4.60 -3.10 4.15
CA ALA A 103 5.89 -3.33 3.51
C ALA A 103 7.06 -2.74 4.34
N MET A 104 6.85 -1.55 4.93
CA MET A 104 7.84 -0.84 5.76
C MET A 104 9.23 -0.86 5.13
N ASN A 105 9.32 -0.30 3.91
CA ASN A 105 10.43 -0.48 2.98
C ASN A 105 11.10 0.86 2.61
N PRO A 106 11.81 1.52 3.54
CA PRO A 106 11.97 1.18 4.95
C PRO A 106 10.89 1.82 5.84
N LEU A 107 10.84 1.44 7.12
CA LEU A 107 10.00 2.10 8.13
C LEU A 107 10.35 3.61 8.25
N HIS A 108 9.42 4.45 8.68
CA HIS A 108 9.66 5.88 8.92
C HIS A 108 8.75 6.47 9.99
N ARG A 109 9.00 7.73 10.38
CA ARG A 109 8.25 8.44 11.44
C ARG A 109 6.74 8.40 11.25
N GLY A 110 6.24 8.56 10.02
CA GLY A 110 4.80 8.46 9.72
C GLY A 110 4.16 7.13 10.17
N HIS A 111 4.86 5.99 10.08
CA HIS A 111 4.33 4.71 10.57
C HIS A 111 4.24 4.68 12.11
N ALA A 112 5.23 5.24 12.80
CA ALA A 112 5.20 5.33 14.26
C ALA A 112 4.11 6.30 14.73
N GLN A 113 3.97 7.45 14.06
CA GLN A 113 2.93 8.42 14.34
C GLN A 113 1.52 7.88 14.10
N LEU A 114 1.33 7.04 13.08
CA LEU A 114 0.05 6.34 12.87
C LEU A 114 -0.35 5.56 14.12
N LEU A 115 0.56 4.79 14.71
CA LEU A 115 0.27 4.06 15.93
C LEU A 115 0.03 4.99 17.12
N HIS A 116 0.81 6.07 17.28
CA HIS A 116 0.58 7.03 18.36
C HIS A 116 -0.78 7.73 18.25
N GLN A 117 -1.23 8.11 17.05
CA GLN A 117 -2.57 8.66 16.86
C GLN A 117 -3.66 7.64 17.19
N ALA A 118 -3.43 6.36 16.84
CA ALA A 118 -4.34 5.29 17.23
C ALA A 118 -4.38 5.08 18.76
N VAL A 119 -3.23 5.19 19.44
CA VAL A 119 -3.14 5.16 20.91
C VAL A 119 -3.98 6.28 21.51
N ASP A 120 -3.78 7.52 21.07
CA ASP A 120 -4.49 8.69 21.58
C ASP A 120 -6.01 8.56 21.36
N ARG A 121 -6.43 7.96 20.24
CA ARG A 121 -7.84 7.68 19.97
C ARG A 121 -8.43 6.63 20.92
N LEU A 122 -7.70 5.55 21.19
CA LEU A 122 -8.16 4.50 22.09
C LEU A 122 -8.19 4.97 23.55
N GLN A 123 -7.21 5.76 23.97
CA GLN A 123 -7.18 6.36 25.31
C GLN A 123 -8.40 7.27 25.55
N ARG A 124 -8.81 8.05 24.54
CA ARG A 124 -10.05 8.85 24.61
C ARG A 124 -11.32 8.02 24.74
N GLU A 125 -11.29 6.77 24.28
CA GLU A 125 -12.39 5.81 24.46
C GLU A 125 -12.36 5.13 25.84
N GLY A 126 -11.30 5.35 26.63
CA GLY A 126 -11.12 4.71 27.94
C GLY A 126 -10.33 3.41 27.92
N PHE A 127 -9.61 3.10 26.84
CA PHE A 127 -8.66 1.99 26.83
C PHE A 127 -7.28 2.42 27.36
N ASP A 128 -6.70 1.60 28.22
CA ASP A 128 -5.28 1.69 28.60
C ASP A 128 -4.46 0.89 27.56
N VAL A 129 -3.81 1.59 26.63
CA VAL A 129 -2.98 0.95 25.61
C VAL A 129 -1.62 0.59 26.20
N VAL A 130 -1.33 -0.72 26.29
CA VAL A 130 -0.13 -1.24 26.98
C VAL A 130 0.97 -1.72 26.04
N GLY A 131 0.70 -1.80 24.73
CA GLY A 131 1.71 -2.17 23.75
C GLY A 131 1.25 -1.91 22.32
N ALA A 132 2.20 -1.67 21.42
CA ALA A 132 1.93 -1.51 20.01
C ALA A 132 3.02 -2.19 19.16
N TRP A 133 2.64 -2.86 18.08
CA TRP A 133 3.57 -3.54 17.19
C TRP A 133 3.48 -3.04 15.75
N LEU A 134 4.66 -2.74 15.20
CA LEU A 134 4.89 -2.63 13.77
C LEU A 134 5.31 -4.01 13.26
N SER A 135 4.61 -4.55 12.28
CA SER A 135 4.90 -5.85 11.68
C SER A 135 5.30 -5.67 10.21
N PRO A 136 6.60 -5.62 9.89
CA PRO A 136 7.06 -5.58 8.51
C PRO A 136 6.66 -6.85 7.75
N SER A 137 6.15 -6.67 6.54
CA SER A 137 5.63 -7.78 5.74
C SER A 137 6.68 -8.72 5.18
N HIS A 138 6.26 -9.95 4.89
CA HIS A 138 7.10 -11.00 4.30
C HIS A 138 7.64 -10.59 2.91
N ASP A 139 8.84 -11.07 2.56
CA ASP A 139 9.46 -10.76 1.25
C ASP A 139 8.65 -11.29 0.06
N GLY A 140 7.87 -12.35 0.26
CA GLY A 140 6.90 -12.85 -0.72
C GLY A 140 5.83 -11.83 -1.12
N TYR A 141 5.59 -10.79 -0.32
CA TYR A 141 4.77 -9.63 -0.68
C TYR A 141 5.62 -8.45 -1.14
N VAL A 142 6.67 -8.13 -0.38
CA VAL A 142 7.45 -6.89 -0.59
C VAL A 142 8.27 -6.94 -1.88
N GLN A 143 8.91 -8.08 -2.19
CA GLN A 143 9.76 -8.17 -3.38
C GLN A 143 8.96 -8.07 -4.68
N PRO A 144 7.84 -8.80 -4.88
CA PRO A 144 7.00 -8.61 -6.07
C PRO A 144 6.43 -7.19 -6.16
N LYS A 145 5.97 -6.62 -5.03
CA LYS A 145 5.47 -5.24 -4.98
C LYS A 145 6.54 -4.23 -5.40
N ALA A 146 7.76 -4.38 -4.90
CA ALA A 146 8.87 -3.49 -5.24
C ALA A 146 9.27 -3.60 -6.72
N ARG A 147 9.29 -4.82 -7.27
CA ARG A 147 9.54 -5.05 -8.71
C ARG A 147 8.46 -4.42 -9.58
N LYS A 148 7.18 -4.58 -9.20
CA LYS A 148 6.04 -3.99 -9.92
C LYS A 148 6.11 -2.46 -9.93
N MET A 149 6.51 -1.84 -8.83
CA MET A 149 6.66 -0.38 -8.71
C MET A 149 8.05 0.13 -9.14
N ASN A 150 8.86 -0.70 -9.79
CA ASN A 150 10.23 -0.39 -10.21
C ASN A 150 11.07 0.36 -9.15
N THR A 151 11.02 -0.12 -7.91
CA THR A 151 11.64 0.53 -6.76
C THR A 151 12.48 -0.44 -5.94
N ILE A 152 13.30 0.07 -5.02
CA ILE A 152 14.17 -0.79 -4.20
C ILE A 152 13.31 -1.66 -3.28
N GLY A 153 13.46 -2.98 -3.36
CA GLY A 153 12.92 -3.94 -2.41
C GLY A 153 13.99 -4.39 -1.41
N PHE A 154 13.99 -3.83 -0.20
CA PHE A 154 14.89 -4.28 0.84
C PHE A 154 14.49 -5.65 1.39
N SER A 155 15.47 -6.47 1.75
CA SER A 155 15.22 -7.78 2.37
C SER A 155 14.45 -7.64 3.68
N ALA A 156 13.74 -8.70 4.07
CA ALA A 156 13.01 -8.75 5.34
C ALA A 156 13.93 -8.47 6.54
N GLN A 157 15.14 -9.02 6.56
CA GLN A 157 16.07 -8.80 7.67
C GLN A 157 16.54 -7.34 7.74
N PHE A 158 16.85 -6.72 6.61
CA PHE A 158 17.24 -5.31 6.56
C PHE A 158 16.11 -4.39 7.04
N ARG A 159 14.88 -4.65 6.61
CA ARG A 159 13.70 -3.88 7.04
C ARG A 159 13.43 -4.04 8.54
N LEU A 160 13.57 -5.26 9.07
CA LEU A 160 13.43 -5.52 10.50
C LEU A 160 14.48 -4.75 11.31
N GLU A 161 15.73 -4.73 10.85
CA GLU A 161 16.81 -4.03 11.55
C GLU A 161 16.61 -2.51 11.53
N ALA A 162 16.29 -1.94 10.36
CA ALA A 162 15.94 -0.53 10.24
C ALA A 162 14.73 -0.17 11.13
N ALA A 163 13.71 -1.01 11.16
CA ALA A 163 12.52 -0.80 11.98
C ALA A 163 12.84 -0.83 13.48
N ARG A 164 13.69 -1.77 13.95
CA ARG A 164 14.07 -1.86 15.36
C ARG A 164 14.80 -0.62 15.85
N ARG A 165 15.74 -0.12 15.05
CA ARG A 165 16.46 1.14 15.33
C ARG A 165 15.56 2.35 15.24
N ALA A 166 14.51 2.30 14.42
CA ALA A 166 13.55 3.40 14.34
C ALA A 166 12.65 3.51 15.57
N VAL A 167 12.42 2.43 16.32
CA VAL A 167 11.58 2.47 17.53
C VAL A 167 12.33 2.13 18.80
N SER A 168 13.66 2.13 18.79
CA SER A 168 14.50 1.79 19.95
C SER A 168 14.18 2.66 21.17
N GLU A 169 14.11 3.97 20.96
CA GLU A 169 13.82 4.99 21.99
C GLU A 169 12.33 5.11 22.35
N ASP A 170 11.44 4.46 21.59
CA ASP A 170 10.00 4.52 21.86
C ASP A 170 9.63 3.63 23.07
N SER A 171 8.89 4.13 24.05
CA SER A 171 8.54 3.34 25.24
C SER A 171 7.42 2.31 25.02
N LEU A 172 6.68 2.39 23.92
CA LEU A 172 5.48 1.60 23.64
C LEU A 172 5.63 0.72 22.40
N LEU A 173 6.20 1.27 21.31
CA LEU A 173 6.23 0.61 20.00
C LEU A 173 7.34 -0.45 19.94
N ALA A 174 7.01 -1.64 19.49
CA ALA A 174 7.93 -2.74 19.22
C ALA A 174 7.80 -3.23 17.77
N VAL A 175 8.79 -4.00 17.30
CA VAL A 175 8.78 -4.59 15.95
C VAL A 175 8.54 -6.08 16.04
N GLY A 176 7.41 -6.54 15.51
CA GLY A 176 7.12 -7.96 15.33
C GLY A 176 7.87 -8.50 14.13
N SER A 177 8.60 -9.61 14.32
CA SER A 177 9.32 -10.29 13.22
C SER A 177 8.61 -11.53 12.71
N TRP A 178 7.46 -11.88 13.29
CA TRP A 178 6.70 -13.08 12.97
C TRP A 178 6.23 -13.12 11.51
N GLU A 179 5.65 -12.03 11.01
CA GLU A 179 5.16 -11.90 9.63
C GLU A 179 6.31 -11.98 8.63
N ALA A 180 7.37 -11.22 8.87
CA ALA A 180 8.56 -11.17 8.03
C ALA A 180 9.30 -12.51 7.91
N LYS A 181 9.23 -13.37 8.94
CA LYS A 181 9.96 -14.64 9.01
C LYS A 181 9.09 -15.88 8.72
N LYS A 182 7.79 -15.72 8.46
CA LYS A 182 6.87 -16.85 8.22
C LYS A 182 7.37 -17.68 7.03
N PRO A 183 7.63 -18.99 7.19
CA PRO A 183 8.17 -19.80 6.11
C PRO A 183 7.12 -20.10 5.03
N GLY A 184 7.58 -20.20 3.78
CA GLY A 184 6.82 -20.75 2.66
C GLY A 184 5.77 -19.82 2.02
N ARG A 185 5.14 -18.92 2.79
CA ARG A 185 4.16 -17.97 2.25
C ARG A 185 4.12 -16.66 3.02
N TRP A 186 3.60 -15.63 2.37
CA TRP A 186 3.20 -14.39 3.05
C TRP A 186 1.90 -14.63 3.83
N PRO A 187 1.87 -14.38 5.15
CA PRO A 187 0.63 -14.37 5.92
C PRO A 187 -0.07 -13.01 5.79
N ASP A 188 -1.39 -13.03 5.58
CA ASP A 188 -2.17 -11.80 5.45
C ASP A 188 -2.44 -11.17 6.83
N TYR A 189 -2.82 -9.88 6.87
CA TYR A 189 -2.95 -9.10 8.10
C TYR A 189 -3.91 -9.70 9.17
N PRO A 190 -5.04 -10.37 8.82
CA PRO A 190 -5.88 -11.01 9.84
C PRO A 190 -5.16 -12.17 10.53
N GLU A 191 -4.33 -12.91 9.80
CA GLU A 191 -3.53 -14.02 10.35
C GLU A 191 -2.47 -13.50 11.32
N VAL A 192 -1.82 -12.39 10.97
CA VAL A 192 -0.84 -11.73 11.85
C VAL A 192 -1.50 -11.26 13.15
N ALA A 193 -2.70 -10.69 13.07
CA ALA A 193 -3.47 -10.26 14.25
C ALA A 193 -3.85 -11.44 15.16
N MET A 194 -4.31 -12.54 14.56
CA MET A 194 -4.61 -13.77 15.31
C MET A 194 -3.35 -14.38 15.95
N ALA A 195 -2.21 -14.37 15.26
CA ALA A 195 -0.93 -14.83 15.81
C ALA A 195 -0.48 -14.00 17.01
N LEU A 196 -0.66 -12.67 16.95
CA LEU A 196 -0.38 -11.80 18.09
C LEU A 196 -1.33 -12.10 19.27
N GLN A 197 -2.64 -12.22 19.03
CA GLN A 197 -3.60 -12.55 20.10
C GLN A 197 -3.25 -13.87 20.80
N ARG A 198 -2.85 -14.91 20.05
CA ARG A 198 -2.40 -16.18 20.62
C ARG A 198 -1.20 -16.02 21.55
N LYS A 199 -0.21 -15.20 21.15
CA LYS A 199 0.92 -14.88 22.01
C LYS A 199 0.48 -14.11 23.27
N LEU A 200 -0.49 -13.21 23.14
CA LEU A 200 -1.01 -12.42 24.26
C LEU A 200 -1.83 -13.25 25.25
N ARG A 201 -2.51 -14.32 24.83
CA ARG A 201 -3.19 -15.26 25.76
C ARG A 201 -2.25 -15.83 26.81
N LYS A 202 -1.00 -16.15 26.42
CA LYS A 202 0.04 -16.58 27.38
C LYS A 202 0.35 -15.50 28.41
N VAL A 203 0.36 -14.23 27.99
CA VAL A 203 0.58 -13.06 28.87
C VAL A 203 -0.62 -12.84 29.79
N GLU A 204 -1.85 -12.88 29.26
CA GLU A 204 -3.08 -12.76 30.03
C GLU A 204 -3.14 -13.80 31.16
N LYS A 205 -2.80 -15.05 30.85
CA LYS A 205 -2.71 -16.13 31.84
C LYS A 205 -1.63 -15.88 32.89
N ALA A 206 -0.44 -15.44 32.47
CA ALA A 206 0.67 -15.14 33.39
C ALA A 206 0.33 -13.98 34.34
N TRP A 207 -0.38 -12.97 33.85
CA TRP A 207 -0.77 -11.77 34.62
C TRP A 207 -2.16 -11.86 35.26
N LYS A 208 -2.88 -12.97 35.06
CA LYS A 208 -4.25 -13.20 35.55
C LYS A 208 -5.20 -12.05 35.18
N LEU A 209 -5.16 -11.64 33.91
CA LEU A 209 -6.02 -10.59 33.38
C LEU A 209 -7.42 -11.17 33.11
N THR A 210 -8.44 -10.67 33.79
CA THR A 210 -9.83 -11.16 33.66
C THR A 210 -10.52 -10.65 32.41
N ASN A 211 -10.24 -9.41 32.00
CA ASN A 211 -10.85 -8.78 30.82
C ASN A 211 -10.05 -9.00 29.53
N GLY A 212 -8.93 -9.72 29.61
CA GLY A 212 -8.01 -9.93 28.48
C GLY A 212 -7.35 -8.66 27.96
N LEU A 213 -6.57 -8.82 26.89
CA LEU A 213 -5.95 -7.75 26.10
C LEU A 213 -6.68 -7.69 24.77
N LYS A 214 -7.39 -6.60 24.52
CA LYS A 214 -8.08 -6.40 23.24
C LYS A 214 -7.11 -5.94 22.16
N VAL A 215 -7.02 -6.68 21.07
CA VAL A 215 -6.16 -6.31 19.93
C VAL A 215 -6.93 -5.41 18.96
N PHE A 216 -6.33 -4.26 18.66
CA PHE A 216 -6.79 -3.34 17.62
C PHE A 216 -5.81 -3.33 16.44
N TYR A 217 -6.34 -3.47 15.23
CA TYR A 217 -5.56 -3.25 14.02
C TYR A 217 -5.58 -1.76 13.65
N ALA A 218 -4.42 -1.17 13.37
CA ALA A 218 -4.30 0.23 13.00
C ALA A 218 -3.89 0.37 11.53
N CYS A 219 -4.64 1.16 10.77
CA CYS A 219 -4.36 1.37 9.34
C CYS A 219 -4.79 2.76 8.86
N GLY A 220 -4.28 3.14 7.69
CA GLY A 220 -4.74 4.33 6.98
C GLY A 220 -6.15 4.17 6.39
N THR A 221 -6.73 5.28 5.91
CA THR A 221 -8.06 5.32 5.29
C THR A 221 -8.13 4.48 4.02
N ASP A 222 -7.12 4.54 3.14
CA ASP A 222 -7.06 3.79 1.89
C ASP A 222 -7.19 2.28 2.12
N HIS A 223 -6.43 1.77 3.10
CA HIS A 223 -6.46 0.37 3.46
C HIS A 223 -7.81 -0.01 4.07
N ALA A 224 -8.36 0.85 4.95
CA ALA A 224 -9.66 0.63 5.55
C ALA A 224 -10.81 0.60 4.52
N GLN A 225 -10.75 1.46 3.50
CA GLN A 225 -11.75 1.46 2.41
C GLN A 225 -11.60 0.20 1.55
N THR A 226 -10.38 -0.10 1.10
CA THR A 226 -10.09 -1.23 0.21
C THR A 226 -10.44 -2.58 0.85
N GLN A 227 -10.16 -2.72 2.14
CA GLN A 227 -10.40 -3.96 2.88
C GLN A 227 -11.76 -3.97 3.61
N GLY A 228 -12.58 -2.93 3.47
CA GLY A 228 -13.90 -2.85 4.09
C GLY A 228 -13.89 -2.77 5.63
N LEU A 229 -12.79 -2.32 6.25
CA LEU A 229 -12.59 -2.33 7.69
C LEU A 229 -13.50 -1.37 8.46
N TYR A 230 -14.13 -0.40 7.78
CA TYR A 230 -15.18 0.42 8.38
C TYR A 230 -16.39 -0.39 8.85
N ARG A 231 -16.60 -1.60 8.31
CA ARG A 231 -17.70 -2.49 8.70
C ARG A 231 -17.36 -3.39 9.89
N GLY A 232 -16.14 -3.30 10.42
CA GLY A 232 -15.61 -4.17 11.47
C GLY A 232 -14.39 -4.98 11.01
N PHE A 233 -13.59 -5.44 11.98
CA PHE A 233 -12.43 -6.30 11.76
C PHE A 233 -12.47 -7.45 12.76
N LEU A 234 -12.67 -8.69 12.28
CA LEU A 234 -12.77 -9.91 13.11
C LEU A 234 -13.61 -9.71 14.39
N THR A 235 -14.78 -9.09 14.24
CA THR A 235 -15.65 -8.67 15.36
C THR A 235 -16.16 -9.86 16.17
N ASP A 236 -16.41 -10.98 15.50
CA ASP A 236 -16.76 -12.28 16.09
C ASP A 236 -15.66 -12.84 17.01
N ARG A 237 -14.41 -12.44 16.77
CA ARG A 237 -13.23 -12.84 17.54
C ARG A 237 -12.79 -11.75 18.54
N GLY A 238 -13.56 -10.67 18.69
CA GLY A 238 -13.31 -9.61 19.65
C GLY A 238 -12.23 -8.60 19.26
N PHE A 239 -11.77 -8.58 18.01
CA PHE A 239 -10.82 -7.58 17.54
C PHE A 239 -11.52 -6.23 17.27
N GLY A 240 -10.72 -5.17 17.22
CA GLY A 240 -11.17 -3.87 16.75
C GLY A 240 -10.24 -3.28 15.70
N VAL A 241 -10.62 -2.14 15.15
CA VAL A 241 -9.81 -1.40 14.18
C VAL A 241 -9.80 0.08 14.52
N VAL A 242 -8.63 0.70 14.36
CA VAL A 242 -8.44 2.14 14.47
C VAL A 242 -7.94 2.68 13.14
N ILE A 243 -8.76 3.51 12.52
CA ILE A 243 -8.50 4.08 11.20
C ILE A 243 -7.92 5.47 11.40
N VAL A 244 -6.74 5.71 10.84
CA VAL A 244 -5.99 6.95 11.02
C VAL A 244 -5.91 7.68 9.69
N PRO A 245 -6.63 8.81 9.52
CA PRO A 245 -6.57 9.62 8.31
C PRO A 245 -5.21 10.30 8.13
N ARG A 246 -4.81 10.54 6.89
CA ARG A 246 -3.78 11.53 6.58
C ARG A 246 -4.39 12.92 6.50
N GLU A 247 -3.52 13.93 6.52
CA GLU A 247 -3.93 15.32 6.36
C GLU A 247 -4.71 15.51 5.05
N GLY A 248 -5.92 16.07 5.14
CA GLY A 248 -6.81 16.30 4.00
C GLY A 248 -7.70 15.11 3.59
N GLU A 249 -7.49 13.92 4.14
CA GLU A 249 -8.36 12.76 3.88
C GLU A 249 -9.64 12.81 4.72
N GLN A 250 -10.77 12.44 4.11
CA GLN A 250 -12.02 12.24 4.82
C GLN A 250 -12.23 10.76 5.13
N ALA A 251 -12.27 10.43 6.42
CA ALA A 251 -12.69 9.11 6.88
C ALA A 251 -14.21 8.98 6.95
N ASN A 252 -14.72 7.75 6.78
CA ASN A 252 -16.12 7.46 7.04
C ASN A 252 -16.41 7.51 8.55
N SER A 253 -17.70 7.47 8.91
CA SER A 253 -18.13 7.44 10.31
C SER A 253 -17.59 6.22 11.07
N GLU A 254 -17.29 6.41 12.35
CA GLU A 254 -16.96 5.34 13.28
C GLU A 254 -18.18 4.47 13.62
N GLU A 255 -17.95 3.18 13.91
CA GLU A 255 -18.98 2.22 14.34
C GLU A 255 -18.54 1.59 15.68
N ARG A 256 -18.87 2.26 16.79
CA ARG A 256 -18.41 1.88 18.14
C ARG A 256 -18.84 0.47 18.56
N GLU A 257 -20.06 0.08 18.22
CA GLU A 257 -20.59 -1.26 18.51
C GLU A 257 -19.74 -2.36 17.88
N LYS A 258 -19.11 -2.08 16.75
CA LYS A 258 -18.20 -2.99 16.04
C LYS A 258 -16.74 -2.75 16.35
N SER A 259 -16.44 -1.93 17.36
CA SER A 259 -15.07 -1.55 17.75
C SER A 259 -14.27 -0.92 16.58
N VAL A 260 -14.96 -0.16 15.72
CA VAL A 260 -14.36 0.63 14.64
C VAL A 260 -14.24 2.06 15.11
N PHE A 261 -13.01 2.55 15.24
CA PHE A 261 -12.72 3.91 15.70
C PHE A 261 -11.95 4.69 14.64
N VAL A 262 -12.21 5.99 14.56
CA VAL A 262 -11.49 6.91 13.66
C VAL A 262 -10.67 7.87 14.51
N ALA A 263 -9.36 7.90 14.29
CA ALA A 263 -8.42 8.78 14.96
C ALA A 263 -8.38 10.18 14.32
N SER A 264 -7.67 11.09 14.97
CA SER A 264 -7.34 12.38 14.36
C SER A 264 -6.34 12.15 13.22
N SER A 265 -6.26 13.11 12.28
CA SER A 265 -5.27 13.06 11.22
C SER A 265 -3.85 13.06 11.78
N ILE A 266 -2.92 12.45 11.03
CA ILE A 266 -1.50 12.64 11.29
C ILE A 266 -1.16 14.08 10.90
N ASP A 267 -0.99 14.95 11.89
CA ASP A 267 -0.64 16.35 11.69
C ASP A 267 0.89 16.57 11.71
N GLY A 268 1.35 17.63 11.03
CA GLY A 268 2.74 18.10 11.08
C GLY A 268 3.68 17.37 10.12
N GLU A 269 4.99 17.40 10.40
CA GLU A 269 6.01 16.98 9.42
C GLU A 269 5.86 15.54 8.92
N GLY A 270 5.25 14.65 9.69
CA GLY A 270 5.13 13.25 9.31
C GLY A 270 3.91 12.87 8.48
N ALA A 271 3.00 13.81 8.24
CA ALA A 271 1.87 13.64 7.33
C ALA A 271 2.33 13.36 5.89
N GLY A 272 3.43 14.01 5.47
CA GLY A 272 3.99 13.88 4.13
C GLY A 272 5.01 12.75 3.95
N TYR A 273 5.40 12.05 5.02
CA TYR A 273 6.45 11.04 4.90
C TYR A 273 5.90 9.72 4.34
N ASN A 274 6.52 9.25 3.25
CA ASN A 274 6.28 7.92 2.72
C ASN A 274 7.61 7.18 2.46
N SER A 275 7.54 5.86 2.36
CA SER A 275 8.74 5.03 2.17
C SER A 275 9.42 5.27 0.81
N THR A 276 8.65 5.69 -0.20
CA THR A 276 9.16 5.98 -1.55
C THR A 276 10.12 7.17 -1.55
N MET A 277 9.77 8.25 -0.83
CA MET A 277 10.64 9.41 -0.65
C MET A 277 12.02 9.03 -0.09
N ILE A 278 12.06 8.10 0.87
CA ILE A 278 13.32 7.64 1.47
C ILE A 278 14.14 6.86 0.46
N ARG A 279 13.52 5.94 -0.28
CA ARG A 279 14.22 5.15 -1.31
C ARG A 279 14.81 6.06 -2.39
N SER A 280 14.04 7.02 -2.88
CA SER A 280 14.52 8.03 -3.83
C SER A 280 15.67 8.85 -3.22
N ALA A 281 15.51 9.34 -1.99
CA ALA A 281 16.56 10.10 -1.30
C ALA A 281 17.86 9.32 -1.10
N LEU A 282 17.78 8.02 -0.79
CA LEU A 282 18.95 7.14 -0.69
C LEU A 282 19.65 7.00 -2.05
N GLN A 283 18.91 6.79 -3.14
CA GLN A 283 19.48 6.67 -4.49
C GLN A 283 20.20 7.94 -4.94
N VAL A 284 19.62 9.12 -4.66
CA VAL A 284 20.24 10.41 -4.99
C VAL A 284 21.17 10.95 -3.89
N LYS A 285 21.43 10.17 -2.84
CA LYS A 285 22.29 10.51 -1.68
C LYS A 285 21.89 11.82 -0.97
N ARG A 286 20.59 12.15 -0.95
CA ARG A 286 20.02 13.29 -0.20
C ARG A 286 19.86 12.93 1.28
N THR A 287 20.93 13.11 2.06
CA THR A 287 20.99 12.74 3.49
C THR A 287 19.98 13.49 4.37
N SER A 288 19.71 14.77 4.06
CA SER A 288 18.80 15.62 4.84
C SER A 288 17.38 15.06 4.94
N VAL A 289 16.85 14.56 3.81
CA VAL A 289 15.52 13.93 3.75
C VAL A 289 15.48 12.69 4.63
N VAL A 290 16.48 11.81 4.49
CA VAL A 290 16.58 10.57 5.29
C VAL A 290 16.63 10.90 6.79
N THR A 291 17.45 11.86 7.22
CA THR A 291 17.55 12.27 8.63
C THR A 291 16.30 12.94 9.19
N ARG A 292 15.51 13.61 8.35
CA ARG A 292 14.26 14.26 8.77
C ARG A 292 13.11 13.24 8.90
N THR A 293 13.06 12.29 7.96
CA THR A 293 11.98 11.29 7.87
C THR A 293 12.16 10.10 8.81
N LEU A 294 13.40 9.79 9.22
CA LEU A 294 13.71 8.70 10.14
C LEU A 294 14.17 9.20 11.52
N PRO A 295 14.04 8.38 12.56
CA PRO A 295 14.76 8.56 13.82
C PRO A 295 16.27 8.43 13.62
N LEU A 296 17.06 9.06 14.48
CA LEU A 296 18.51 9.21 14.30
C LEU A 296 19.23 7.87 14.11
N GLU A 297 18.95 6.87 14.95
CA GLU A 297 19.60 5.56 14.87
C GLU A 297 19.32 4.82 13.56
N ALA A 298 18.08 4.90 13.06
CA ALA A 298 17.70 4.29 11.79
C ALA A 298 18.29 5.07 10.60
N ALA A 299 18.34 6.40 10.67
CA ALA A 299 18.99 7.23 9.66
C ALA A 299 20.49 6.93 9.59
N ASP A 300 21.16 6.79 10.74
CA ASP A 300 22.58 6.45 10.81
C ASP A 300 22.86 5.04 10.27
N PHE A 301 22.00 4.06 10.54
CA PHE A 301 22.10 2.74 9.92
C PHE A 301 22.07 2.80 8.38
N LEU A 302 21.18 3.60 7.79
CA LEU A 302 21.04 3.69 6.33
C LEU A 302 22.15 4.53 5.67
N LEU A 303 22.57 5.62 6.32
CA LEU A 303 23.52 6.58 5.74
C LEU A 303 24.97 6.27 6.08
N ARG A 304 25.23 5.77 7.28
CA ARG A 304 26.56 5.56 7.87
C ARG A 304 26.61 4.22 8.62
N PRO A 305 26.36 3.09 7.94
CA PRO A 305 26.33 1.77 8.59
C PRO A 305 27.67 1.46 9.27
N SER A 306 27.67 0.67 10.35
CA SER A 306 28.91 0.11 10.87
C SER A 306 29.54 -0.88 9.87
N ASN A 307 30.81 -1.28 10.09
CA ASN A 307 31.43 -2.33 9.26
C ASN A 307 30.66 -3.65 9.35
N GLN A 308 30.12 -3.96 10.52
CA GLN A 308 29.30 -5.14 10.75
C GLN A 308 27.98 -5.03 9.99
N ASP A 309 27.26 -3.90 10.14
CA ASP A 309 26.00 -3.66 9.41
C ASP A 309 26.18 -3.82 7.90
N TYR A 310 27.24 -3.22 7.34
CA TYR A 310 27.53 -3.32 5.91
C TYR A 310 27.83 -4.75 5.48
N THR A 311 28.52 -5.53 6.32
CA THR A 311 28.83 -6.93 6.05
C THR A 311 27.57 -7.79 6.08
N ASP A 312 26.72 -7.57 7.07
CA ASP A 312 25.48 -8.35 7.27
C ASP A 312 24.42 -8.06 6.20
N PHE A 313 24.41 -6.85 5.64
CA PHE A 313 23.40 -6.41 4.69
C PHE A 313 23.96 -5.84 3.38
N ARG A 314 25.11 -6.35 2.93
CA ARG A 314 25.82 -5.84 1.75
C ARG A 314 24.90 -5.67 0.53
N GLU A 315 24.13 -6.71 0.19
CA GLU A 315 23.24 -6.70 -0.97
C GLU A 315 22.18 -5.58 -0.88
N ASP A 316 21.69 -5.27 0.31
CA ASP A 316 20.70 -4.20 0.50
C ASP A 316 21.32 -2.80 0.40
N PHE A 317 22.53 -2.61 0.92
CA PHE A 317 23.28 -1.35 0.78
C PHE A 317 23.68 -1.07 -0.68
N GLU A 318 24.05 -2.11 -1.42
CA GLU A 318 24.41 -1.99 -2.84
C GLU A 318 23.21 -1.56 -3.71
N LYS A 319 21.96 -1.92 -3.34
CA LYS A 319 20.75 -1.52 -4.08
C LYS A 319 20.55 0.00 -4.20
N PHE A 320 21.12 0.80 -3.30
CA PHE A 320 21.09 2.27 -3.38
C PHE A 320 22.49 2.88 -3.58
N GLY A 321 23.45 2.11 -4.06
CA GLY A 321 24.76 2.60 -4.46
C GLY A 321 25.68 2.96 -3.28
N LEU A 322 25.43 2.40 -2.10
CA LEU A 322 26.37 2.43 -0.99
C LEU A 322 27.31 1.23 -1.14
N VAL A 323 28.45 1.47 -1.80
CA VAL A 323 29.52 0.49 -1.98
C VAL A 323 30.70 0.88 -1.12
N ARG A 324 31.11 0.02 -0.20
CA ARG A 324 32.42 0.16 0.45
C ARG A 324 33.44 -0.57 -0.41
N ILE A 325 34.46 0.15 -0.85
CA ILE A 325 35.65 -0.47 -1.42
C ILE A 325 36.20 -1.37 -0.30
N PRO A 326 36.44 -2.68 -0.54
CA PRO A 326 37.06 -3.53 0.46
C PRO A 326 38.33 -2.85 0.93
N ASP A 327 38.54 -2.81 2.24
CA ASP A 327 39.69 -2.19 2.87
C ASP A 327 40.96 -2.41 2.04
N LEU A 328 41.58 -1.32 1.58
CA LEU A 328 43.03 -1.29 1.53
C LEU A 328 43.45 -1.81 2.89
N GLN A 329 44.02 -3.02 2.90
CA GLN A 329 44.57 -3.67 4.07
C GLN A 329 45.14 -2.59 4.99
N PRO A 330 44.76 -2.52 6.29
CA PRO A 330 45.43 -1.60 7.17
C PRO A 330 46.92 -1.86 7.01
N ALA A 331 47.67 -0.82 6.66
CA ALA A 331 49.12 -0.92 6.55
C ALA A 331 49.61 -1.70 7.77
N PRO A 332 50.49 -2.71 7.60
CA PRO A 332 50.90 -3.56 8.70
C PRO A 332 51.26 -2.67 9.88
N SER A 333 50.67 -2.99 11.03
CA SER A 333 50.88 -2.29 12.29
C SER A 333 52.37 -1.97 12.42
N ALA A 334 52.68 -0.72 12.73
CA ALA A 334 54.03 -0.27 13.04
C ALA A 334 54.50 -0.84 14.40
N ASP A 335 54.42 -2.17 14.56
CA ASP A 335 55.18 -2.92 15.56
C ASP A 335 56.60 -3.11 15.01
N GLY A 336 57.38 -2.04 15.10
CA GLY A 336 58.73 -2.03 14.58
C GLY A 336 59.43 -0.69 14.57
N LEU A 337 59.04 0.27 15.42
CA LEU A 337 59.90 1.42 15.71
C LEU A 337 61.06 0.95 16.62
N GLN A 338 62.03 0.27 16.01
CA GLN A 338 63.34 0.01 16.60
C GLN A 338 64.01 1.38 16.88
N PHE A 339 64.10 1.72 18.16
CA PHE A 339 64.87 2.83 18.68
C PHE A 339 66.33 2.71 18.21
N PHE A 340 66.78 3.63 17.34
CA PHE A 340 68.20 3.75 17.03
C PHE A 340 68.94 4.24 18.28
N THR A 341 69.71 3.35 18.91
CA THR A 341 70.69 3.68 19.95
C THR A 341 72.02 3.98 19.25
N PRO A 342 72.66 5.15 19.45
CA PRO A 342 73.91 5.48 18.78
C PRO A 342 75.09 4.87 19.55
N GLY A 343 75.76 3.89 18.95
CA GLY A 343 77.08 3.46 19.42
C GLY A 343 77.40 1.99 19.21
N GLN A 344 77.83 1.61 18.00
CA GLN A 344 78.92 0.65 17.78
C GLN A 344 79.24 0.52 16.28
N ALA A 345 80.52 0.65 15.95
CA ALA A 345 81.08 0.41 14.62
C ALA A 345 81.62 -1.05 14.54
N PRO A 346 82.17 -1.51 13.40
CA PRO A 346 81.45 -2.24 12.35
C PRO A 346 81.99 -3.69 12.19
N GLN A 347 81.25 -4.58 11.53
CA GLN A 347 81.87 -5.78 10.96
C GLN A 347 81.23 -6.23 9.65
N ALA A 348 82.13 -6.65 8.76
CA ALA A 348 82.03 -6.73 7.33
C ALA A 348 81.38 -8.02 6.82
N SER A 349 80.77 -7.94 5.63
CA SER A 349 81.10 -8.83 4.50
C SER A 349 80.28 -8.46 3.26
N GLN A 350 80.95 -7.84 2.29
CA GLN A 350 80.67 -7.92 0.84
C GLN A 350 81.04 -9.35 0.32
N PRO A 351 80.80 -9.77 -0.96
CA PRO A 351 80.60 -8.93 -2.16
C PRO A 351 79.56 -9.42 -3.20
N GLY A 352 79.25 -8.54 -4.16
CA GLY A 352 78.55 -8.88 -5.41
C GLY A 352 78.39 -7.67 -6.31
N HIS A 353 79.36 -7.48 -7.21
CA HIS A 353 79.64 -6.28 -8.00
C HIS A 353 79.07 -6.35 -9.44
N LEU A 354 79.01 -5.18 -10.11
CA LEU A 354 78.78 -4.84 -11.56
C LEU A 354 77.47 -4.03 -11.74
N GLY A 355 77.39 -2.78 -12.24
CA GLY A 355 78.26 -1.83 -12.95
C GLY A 355 77.48 -0.48 -13.13
N PRO A 356 78.00 0.56 -13.83
CA PRO A 356 77.86 1.97 -13.37
C PRO A 356 77.08 2.99 -14.25
N GLN A 357 76.54 4.03 -13.57
CA GLN A 357 76.44 5.49 -13.92
C GLN A 357 75.59 6.01 -15.12
N PRO A 358 75.29 7.35 -15.24
CA PRO A 358 74.83 8.36 -14.24
C PRO A 358 73.81 9.42 -14.82
N GLY A 359 73.31 10.32 -13.96
CA GLY A 359 72.71 11.62 -14.32
C GLY A 359 71.18 11.69 -14.14
N SER A 360 70.55 12.72 -13.58
CA SER A 360 70.91 14.13 -13.45
C SER A 360 70.14 14.79 -12.29
N MET A 361 70.69 15.93 -11.89
CA MET A 361 70.38 16.79 -10.74
C MET A 361 69.43 17.94 -11.13
N GLY A 362 68.69 18.48 -10.16
CA GLY A 362 68.00 19.78 -10.21
C GLY A 362 66.79 19.77 -9.28
N GLN A 363 66.83 20.20 -8.02
CA GLN A 363 67.17 21.50 -7.41
C GLN A 363 66.20 22.64 -7.76
N MET A 364 65.28 22.94 -6.83
CA MET A 364 64.84 24.26 -6.34
C MET A 364 63.69 24.02 -5.34
N GLY A 365 63.64 24.54 -4.10
CA GLY A 365 64.45 25.56 -3.43
C GLY A 365 63.57 26.69 -2.90
N GLY A 366 63.34 26.72 -1.58
CA GLY A 366 62.87 27.88 -0.78
C GLY A 366 61.35 28.13 -0.78
N GLN A 367 60.72 28.67 0.28
CA GLN A 367 61.26 29.38 1.42
C GLN A 367 60.18 29.53 2.52
N ILE A 368 60.66 29.53 3.78
CA ILE A 368 59.92 29.57 5.04
C ILE A 368 59.81 31.02 5.55
N GLY A 369 58.72 31.32 6.28
CA GLY A 369 58.64 32.38 7.32
C GLY A 369 57.22 32.93 7.44
N GLY A 370 56.56 33.08 8.60
CA GLY A 370 56.87 32.85 10.01
C GLY A 370 55.83 33.63 10.87
N GLN A 371 55.50 33.13 12.08
CA GLN A 371 54.98 33.87 13.26
C GLN A 371 53.58 34.57 13.15
N ILE A 372 52.70 34.75 14.16
CA ILE A 372 52.62 34.70 15.64
C ILE A 372 51.11 34.60 16.01
N GLY A 373 50.77 34.16 17.23
CA GLY A 373 49.41 33.70 17.62
C GLY A 373 48.36 34.71 18.14
N GLY A 374 47.11 34.20 18.13
CA GLY A 374 45.93 34.42 19.03
C GLY A 374 45.25 35.80 19.14
N PRO A 375 44.04 35.92 19.77
CA PRO A 375 42.95 34.93 19.96
C PRO A 375 41.52 35.45 19.59
N SER A 376 40.56 34.53 19.44
CA SER A 376 39.09 34.63 19.67
C SER A 376 38.26 35.81 19.12
N GLN A 377 37.26 35.53 18.27
CA GLN A 377 35.85 35.93 18.48
C GLN A 377 34.89 35.35 17.43
N ALA A 378 33.68 35.06 17.89
CA ALA A 378 32.54 34.53 17.16
C ALA A 378 32.09 35.46 16.01
N GLY A 379 31.72 34.86 14.88
CA GLY A 379 31.13 35.55 13.72
C GLY A 379 29.90 34.78 13.24
N SER A 380 28.74 35.35 13.52
CA SER A 380 27.41 34.97 13.06
C SER A 380 27.34 35.02 11.52
N PHE A 381 26.83 33.96 10.89
CA PHE A 381 26.48 33.97 9.46
C PHE A 381 24.95 34.04 9.29
N PRO A 382 24.44 34.85 8.34
CA PRO A 382 23.01 35.10 8.16
C PRO A 382 22.30 33.90 7.49
N PRO A 383 20.98 33.75 7.64
CA PRO A 383 20.25 32.64 7.04
C PRO A 383 20.10 32.85 5.52
N PRO A 384 20.34 31.83 4.68
CA PRO A 384 19.98 31.92 3.28
C PRO A 384 18.47 31.68 3.13
N ASN A 385 17.82 32.69 2.59
CA ASN A 385 16.45 32.67 2.09
C ASN A 385 16.41 31.80 0.84
N TYR A 386 15.84 30.59 0.92
CA TYR A 386 15.57 29.77 -0.26
C TYR A 386 14.09 29.86 -0.60
N SER A 387 13.84 30.53 -1.71
CA SER A 387 12.57 30.63 -2.40
C SER A 387 11.99 29.25 -2.68
N TYR A 388 10.70 29.13 -2.41
CA TYR A 388 9.86 27.97 -2.65
C TYR A 388 9.39 28.04 -4.12
N ASP A 389 10.18 27.55 -5.06
CA ASP A 389 9.75 27.27 -6.44
C ASP A 389 10.86 26.47 -7.14
N ASP A 390 10.45 25.50 -7.97
CA ASP A 390 11.24 24.51 -8.71
C ASP A 390 11.71 23.25 -7.93
N ASP A 391 10.79 22.31 -7.73
CA ASP A 391 11.04 20.87 -7.90
C ASP A 391 9.72 20.05 -7.85
N VAL A 392 8.71 20.47 -8.63
CA VAL A 392 7.43 19.73 -8.81
C VAL A 392 7.58 18.61 -9.87
N ASP A 393 8.71 18.53 -10.56
CA ASP A 393 8.87 17.70 -11.76
C ASP A 393 9.51 16.30 -11.51
N ASN A 394 9.61 15.83 -10.27
CA ASN A 394 10.19 14.50 -9.98
C ASN A 394 9.46 13.68 -8.90
N GLU A 395 8.13 13.81 -8.83
CA GLU A 395 7.26 12.79 -8.24
C GLU A 395 6.75 11.85 -9.34
N PRO A 396 6.68 10.53 -9.13
CA PRO A 396 5.90 9.67 -10.02
C PRO A 396 4.45 10.16 -10.00
N PRO A 397 3.79 10.32 -11.16
CA PRO A 397 2.51 10.99 -11.23
C PRO A 397 1.45 10.24 -10.42
N LEU A 398 0.64 10.99 -9.65
CA LEU A 398 -0.48 10.53 -8.81
C LEU A 398 -1.48 9.56 -9.50
N LEU A 399 -1.39 9.41 -10.82
CA LEU A 399 -2.17 8.47 -11.64
C LEU A 399 -1.77 7.00 -11.41
N GLU A 400 -0.50 6.75 -11.09
CA GLU A 400 0.00 5.40 -10.75
C GLU A 400 -0.48 4.98 -9.35
N GLU A 401 -0.61 5.94 -8.42
CA GLU A 401 -1.20 5.76 -7.10
C GLU A 401 -2.74 5.58 -7.17
N LEU A 402 -3.38 6.08 -8.22
CA LEU A 402 -4.82 5.93 -8.52
C LEU A 402 -5.17 4.66 -9.34
N GLY A 403 -4.21 3.78 -9.61
CA GLY A 403 -4.43 2.53 -10.36
C GLY A 403 -4.55 2.69 -11.87
N ILE A 404 -4.07 3.81 -12.44
CA ILE A 404 -4.00 4.06 -13.89
C ILE A 404 -2.52 3.94 -14.32
N ASN A 405 -2.10 2.75 -14.73
CA ASN A 405 -0.74 2.52 -15.23
C ASN A 405 -0.59 3.09 -16.66
N VAL A 406 -0.32 4.39 -16.78
CA VAL A 406 -0.16 5.08 -18.08
C VAL A 406 0.90 4.41 -18.97
N GLU A 407 1.94 3.83 -18.39
CA GLU A 407 2.97 3.08 -19.11
C GLU A 407 2.44 1.77 -19.72
N HIS A 408 1.63 1.00 -18.99
CA HIS A 408 0.95 -0.18 -19.52
C HIS A 408 -0.10 0.17 -20.58
N ILE A 409 -0.83 1.27 -20.38
CA ILE A 409 -1.78 1.81 -21.36
C ILE A 409 -1.00 2.19 -22.64
N LEU A 410 0.12 2.91 -22.53
CA LEU A 410 0.96 3.29 -23.66
C LEU A 410 1.62 2.10 -24.36
N LEU A 411 2.08 1.09 -23.62
CA LEU A 411 2.66 -0.13 -24.19
C LEU A 411 1.61 -0.96 -24.92
N ARG A 412 0.39 -1.09 -24.37
CA ARG A 412 -0.72 -1.76 -25.05
C ARG A 412 -1.21 -0.95 -26.26
N MET A 413 -1.28 0.38 -26.15
CA MET A 413 -1.58 1.27 -27.27
C MET A 413 -0.52 1.17 -28.38
N GLN A 414 0.77 1.14 -28.03
CA GLN A 414 1.88 0.94 -28.96
C GLN A 414 1.94 -0.49 -29.50
N GLY A 415 1.53 -1.50 -28.73
CA GLY A 415 1.43 -2.88 -29.18
C GLY A 415 0.41 -3.04 -30.30
N VAL A 416 -0.75 -2.39 -30.17
CA VAL A 416 -1.77 -2.31 -31.23
C VAL A 416 -1.30 -1.42 -32.39
N ALA A 417 -0.71 -0.25 -32.11
CA ALA A 417 -0.34 0.72 -33.16
C ALA A 417 0.98 0.40 -33.90
N LEU A 418 1.86 -0.45 -33.36
CA LEU A 418 3.19 -0.75 -33.91
C LEU A 418 3.54 -2.26 -33.92
N PHE A 419 2.59 -3.15 -33.63
CA PHE A 419 2.77 -4.62 -33.60
C PHE A 419 3.94 -5.11 -32.73
N LYS A 420 4.28 -4.39 -31.64
CA LYS A 420 5.31 -4.82 -30.69
C LYS A 420 4.87 -6.11 -29.97
N LYS A 421 5.83 -6.98 -29.63
CA LYS A 421 5.57 -8.15 -28.79
C LYS A 421 5.17 -7.67 -27.39
N LEU A 422 4.04 -8.16 -26.89
CA LEU A 422 3.61 -7.94 -25.51
C LEU A 422 3.83 -9.24 -24.74
N ASP A 423 4.40 -9.10 -23.53
CA ASP A 423 4.57 -10.21 -22.61
C ASP A 423 3.21 -10.60 -22.01
N GLU A 424 3.05 -11.89 -21.75
CA GLU A 424 1.81 -12.48 -21.25
C GLU A 424 1.39 -11.92 -19.87
N GLU A 425 2.38 -11.57 -19.05
CA GLU A 425 2.21 -10.89 -17.76
C GLU A 425 1.56 -9.50 -17.92
N ILE A 426 1.92 -8.77 -18.98
CA ILE A 426 1.33 -7.46 -19.32
C ILE A 426 -0.12 -7.61 -19.76
N LEU A 427 -0.53 -8.73 -20.37
CA LEU A 427 -1.92 -9.02 -20.74
C LEU A 427 -2.76 -9.55 -19.57
N ARG A 428 -2.11 -10.11 -18.55
CA ARG A 428 -2.72 -10.63 -17.32
C ARG A 428 -3.20 -9.51 -16.39
N ASP A 429 -2.45 -8.41 -16.33
CA ASP A 429 -2.80 -7.18 -15.60
C ASP A 429 -3.78 -6.34 -16.44
N ALA A 430 -5.04 -6.74 -16.51
CA ALA A 430 -6.07 -6.00 -17.25
C ALA A 430 -6.33 -4.62 -16.63
N ASP A 431 -6.30 -3.57 -17.46
CA ASP A 431 -6.73 -2.22 -17.08
C ASP A 431 -8.01 -1.85 -17.85
N LEU A 432 -8.99 -1.24 -17.16
CA LEU A 432 -10.22 -0.73 -17.80
C LEU A 432 -10.14 0.76 -18.16
N SER A 433 -9.24 1.52 -17.51
CA SER A 433 -9.09 2.96 -17.73
C SER A 433 -8.73 3.32 -19.18
N GLY A 434 -7.74 2.63 -19.77
CA GLY A 434 -7.34 2.84 -21.17
C GLY A 434 -8.47 2.58 -22.19
N PRO A 435 -9.11 1.39 -22.19
CA PRO A 435 -10.29 1.09 -23.01
C PRO A 435 -11.41 2.12 -22.88
N LEU A 436 -11.70 2.58 -21.65
CA LEU A 436 -12.73 3.60 -21.41
C LEU A 436 -12.35 4.94 -22.04
N MET A 437 -11.09 5.36 -21.93
CA MET A 437 -10.60 6.59 -22.57
C MET A 437 -10.64 6.50 -24.11
N ILE A 438 -10.34 5.33 -24.68
CA ILE A 438 -10.44 5.09 -26.13
C ILE A 438 -11.90 5.15 -26.58
N CYS A 439 -12.82 4.52 -25.84
CA CYS A 439 -14.26 4.59 -26.11
C CYS A 439 -14.81 6.02 -25.98
N LEU A 440 -14.37 6.78 -24.98
CA LEU A 440 -14.76 8.17 -24.79
C LEU A 440 -14.23 9.05 -25.93
N THR A 441 -12.98 8.84 -26.36
CA THR A 441 -12.39 9.55 -27.50
C THR A 441 -13.14 9.24 -28.79
N LEU A 442 -13.52 7.97 -29.02
CA LEU A 442 -14.37 7.59 -30.14
C LEU A 442 -15.73 8.29 -30.07
N GLY A 443 -16.38 8.29 -28.90
CA GLY A 443 -17.66 8.97 -28.67
C GLY A 443 -17.58 10.48 -28.92
N LEU A 444 -16.50 11.13 -28.49
CA LEU A 444 -16.24 12.55 -28.73
C LEU A 444 -16.00 12.84 -30.22
N ALA A 445 -15.22 11.99 -30.92
CA ALA A 445 -14.99 12.14 -32.36
C ALA A 445 -16.31 12.02 -33.15
N LEU A 446 -17.18 11.07 -32.78
CA LEU A 446 -18.50 10.91 -33.39
C LEU A 446 -19.42 12.09 -33.08
N LEU A 447 -19.35 12.64 -31.86
CA LEU A 447 -20.09 13.85 -31.47
C LEU A 447 -19.67 15.05 -32.34
N LEU A 448 -18.37 15.25 -32.55
CA LEU A 448 -17.83 16.32 -33.39
C LEU A 448 -18.17 16.12 -34.87
N ALA A 449 -18.30 14.88 -35.32
CA ALA A 449 -18.84 14.55 -36.64
C ALA A 449 -20.37 14.72 -36.75
N GLY A 450 -21.05 15.15 -35.68
CA GLY A 450 -22.49 15.40 -35.64
C GLY A 450 -23.36 14.15 -35.45
N LYS A 451 -22.77 13.00 -35.09
CA LYS A 451 -23.47 11.72 -34.88
C LYS A 451 -23.58 11.41 -33.39
N LEU A 452 -24.76 11.66 -32.80
CA LEU A 452 -25.02 11.35 -31.39
C LEU A 452 -25.45 9.89 -31.20
N GLN A 453 -24.48 8.97 -31.25
CA GLN A 453 -24.71 7.51 -31.12
C GLN A 453 -24.02 6.89 -29.90
N PHE A 454 -23.91 7.64 -28.80
CA PHE A 454 -23.21 7.20 -27.59
C PHE A 454 -23.76 5.88 -27.01
N GLY A 455 -25.08 5.72 -27.00
CA GLY A 455 -25.74 4.49 -26.54
C GLY A 455 -25.42 3.26 -27.41
N TYR A 456 -25.27 3.43 -28.72
CA TYR A 456 -24.90 2.33 -29.64
C TYR A 456 -23.45 1.89 -29.44
N VAL A 457 -22.54 2.85 -29.25
CA VAL A 457 -21.12 2.57 -28.97
C VAL A 457 -21.00 1.80 -27.64
N TYR A 458 -21.69 2.24 -26.59
CA TYR A 458 -21.70 1.57 -25.29
C TYR A 458 -22.34 0.18 -25.35
N GLY A 459 -23.52 0.06 -25.96
CA GLY A 459 -24.23 -1.21 -26.09
C GLY A 459 -23.46 -2.25 -26.90
N LEU A 460 -22.83 -1.83 -28.00
CA LEU A 460 -21.97 -2.69 -28.82
C LEU A 460 -20.67 -3.06 -28.08
N ALA A 461 -20.08 -2.15 -27.32
CA ALA A 461 -18.88 -2.44 -26.52
C ALA A 461 -19.17 -3.48 -25.42
N ALA A 462 -20.23 -3.27 -24.63
CA ALA A 462 -20.61 -4.19 -23.56
C ALA A 462 -21.11 -5.53 -24.11
N GLY A 463 -22.04 -5.51 -25.07
CA GLY A 463 -22.60 -6.71 -25.68
C GLY A 463 -21.59 -7.50 -26.51
N GLY A 464 -20.75 -6.81 -27.28
CA GLY A 464 -19.66 -7.42 -28.05
C GLY A 464 -18.60 -8.05 -27.15
N SER A 465 -18.21 -7.38 -26.05
CA SER A 465 -17.27 -7.96 -25.09
C SER A 465 -17.85 -9.18 -24.37
N PHE A 466 -19.13 -9.13 -24.00
CA PHE A 466 -19.82 -10.28 -23.40
C PHE A 466 -19.92 -11.45 -24.39
N GLY A 467 -20.32 -11.20 -25.64
CA GLY A 467 -20.41 -12.21 -26.68
C GLY A 467 -19.06 -12.88 -26.99
N ILE A 468 -17.98 -12.11 -27.10
CA ILE A 468 -16.63 -12.63 -27.31
C ILE A 468 -16.13 -13.40 -26.09
N CYS A 469 -16.40 -12.91 -24.88
CA CYS A 469 -16.04 -13.61 -23.63
C CYS A 469 -16.71 -14.98 -23.56
N CYS A 470 -18.02 -15.07 -23.80
CA CYS A 470 -18.76 -16.33 -23.86
C CYS A 470 -18.20 -17.27 -24.93
N LEU A 471 -17.93 -16.75 -26.13
CA LEU A 471 -17.40 -17.54 -27.25
C LEU A 471 -16.02 -18.11 -26.94
N ILE A 472 -15.10 -17.30 -26.39
CA ILE A 472 -13.76 -17.76 -26.01
C ILE A 472 -13.83 -18.77 -24.85
N ASN A 473 -14.69 -18.54 -23.86
CA ASN A 473 -14.88 -19.47 -22.74
C ASN A 473 -15.49 -20.81 -23.16
N VAL A 474 -16.35 -20.83 -24.20
CA VAL A 474 -16.87 -22.07 -24.78
C VAL A 474 -15.82 -22.79 -25.62
N MET A 475 -14.94 -22.05 -26.29
CA MET A 475 -13.88 -22.64 -27.13
C MET A 475 -12.65 -23.09 -26.33
N SER A 476 -12.41 -22.52 -25.15
CA SER A 476 -11.24 -22.86 -24.34
C SER A 476 -11.44 -24.17 -23.59
N GLN A 477 -10.48 -25.08 -23.76
CA GLN A 477 -10.49 -26.39 -23.09
C GLN A 477 -9.58 -26.44 -21.85
N LYS A 478 -8.77 -25.41 -21.60
CA LYS A 478 -7.73 -25.41 -20.56
C LYS A 478 -7.77 -24.21 -19.62
N GLU A 479 -7.97 -22.99 -20.15
CA GLU A 479 -7.98 -21.75 -19.37
C GLU A 479 -9.03 -20.76 -19.89
N GLY A 480 -9.98 -20.36 -19.04
CA GLY A 480 -10.99 -19.35 -19.38
C GLY A 480 -10.44 -17.92 -19.32
N ILE A 481 -11.10 -17.01 -20.03
CA ILE A 481 -10.84 -15.57 -19.97
C ILE A 481 -11.99 -14.85 -19.26
N ASP A 482 -11.63 -13.98 -18.34
CA ASP A 482 -12.56 -13.11 -17.62
C ASP A 482 -13.07 -11.98 -18.53
N LEU A 483 -14.31 -11.55 -18.28
CA LEU A 483 -14.96 -10.47 -19.04
C LEU A 483 -14.12 -9.18 -19.01
N TYR A 484 -13.47 -8.93 -17.89
CA TYR A 484 -12.61 -7.77 -17.66
C TYR A 484 -11.40 -7.73 -18.60
N ARG A 485 -10.71 -8.87 -18.80
CA ARG A 485 -9.63 -9.00 -19.79
C ARG A 485 -10.14 -8.87 -21.21
N THR A 486 -11.30 -9.45 -21.50
CA THR A 486 -11.93 -9.37 -22.83
C THR A 486 -12.26 -7.92 -23.21
N MET A 487 -12.85 -7.16 -22.28
CA MET A 487 -13.13 -5.72 -22.45
C MET A 487 -11.83 -4.94 -22.67
N SER A 488 -10.77 -5.29 -21.94
CA SER A 488 -9.48 -4.64 -22.07
C SER A 488 -8.86 -4.85 -23.45
N ILE A 489 -8.70 -6.11 -23.88
CA ILE A 489 -8.12 -6.48 -25.18
C ILE A 489 -8.92 -5.89 -26.33
N LEU A 490 -10.26 -5.99 -26.30
CA LEU A 490 -11.10 -5.45 -27.37
C LEU A 490 -11.03 -3.92 -27.43
N GLY A 491 -11.04 -3.25 -26.28
CA GLY A 491 -10.98 -1.80 -26.19
C GLY A 491 -9.67 -1.21 -26.69
N TYR A 492 -8.52 -1.83 -26.37
CA TYR A 492 -7.23 -1.41 -26.94
C TYR A 492 -7.16 -1.62 -28.46
N GLY A 493 -7.79 -2.67 -28.98
CA GLY A 493 -7.86 -2.90 -30.42
C GLY A 493 -8.67 -1.87 -31.21
N LEU A 494 -9.41 -0.97 -30.56
CA LEU A 494 -10.20 0.09 -31.23
C LEU A 494 -9.35 1.24 -31.76
N ILE A 495 -8.06 1.34 -31.40
CA ILE A 495 -7.19 2.49 -31.75
C ILE A 495 -7.16 2.82 -33.25
N PRO A 496 -7.01 1.85 -34.19
CA PRO A 496 -7.04 2.14 -35.62
C PRO A 496 -8.38 2.73 -36.09
N ILE A 497 -9.49 2.37 -35.42
CA ILE A 497 -10.84 2.86 -35.73
C ILE A 497 -11.04 4.26 -35.16
N VAL A 498 -10.49 4.56 -33.98
CA VAL A 498 -10.49 5.93 -33.43
C VAL A 498 -9.71 6.88 -34.34
N PHE A 499 -8.56 6.44 -34.85
CA PHE A 499 -7.79 7.22 -35.82
C PHE A 499 -8.59 7.50 -37.10
N LEU A 500 -9.28 6.48 -37.61
CA LEU A 500 -10.19 6.62 -38.76
C LEU A 500 -11.33 7.62 -38.47
N ALA A 501 -11.91 7.59 -37.27
CA ALA A 501 -12.98 8.50 -36.86
C ALA A 501 -12.49 9.96 -36.81
N ILE A 502 -11.30 10.21 -36.24
CA ILE A 502 -10.69 11.54 -36.18
C ILE A 502 -10.39 12.05 -37.60
N PHE A 503 -9.82 11.20 -38.47
CA PHE A 503 -9.60 11.56 -39.87
C PHE A 503 -10.92 11.86 -40.60
N GLY A 504 -11.99 11.15 -40.26
CA GLY A 504 -13.34 11.35 -40.79
C GLY A 504 -13.98 12.70 -40.46
N ILE A 505 -13.47 13.42 -39.46
CA ILE A 505 -13.91 14.79 -39.15
C ILE A 505 -13.43 15.77 -40.23
N ILE A 506 -12.22 15.53 -40.77
CA ILE A 506 -11.57 16.40 -41.76
C ILE A 506 -11.97 16.00 -43.19
N VAL A 507 -12.16 14.70 -43.43
CA VAL A 507 -12.40 14.13 -44.77
C VAL A 507 -13.63 13.23 -44.75
N SER A 508 -14.53 13.39 -45.72
CA SER A 508 -15.71 12.52 -45.84
C SER A 508 -15.34 11.06 -46.13
N LEU A 509 -15.65 10.18 -45.17
CA LEU A 509 -15.41 8.73 -45.25
C LEU A 509 -16.40 7.97 -46.16
N LYS A 510 -17.41 8.65 -46.73
CA LYS A 510 -18.40 8.05 -47.64
C LYS A 510 -17.85 7.76 -49.05
N SER A 511 -16.62 8.17 -49.32
CA SER A 511 -15.92 7.92 -50.58
C SER A 511 -15.37 6.48 -50.65
N SER A 512 -15.08 5.99 -51.87
CA SER A 512 -14.39 4.71 -52.06
C SER A 512 -13.04 4.66 -51.33
N PHE A 513 -12.35 5.79 -51.23
CA PHE A 513 -11.14 5.95 -50.43
C PHE A 513 -11.38 5.67 -48.93
N GLY A 514 -12.47 6.22 -48.36
CA GLY A 514 -12.85 5.95 -46.97
C GLY A 514 -13.15 4.48 -46.70
N SER A 515 -13.78 3.78 -47.65
CA SER A 515 -14.04 2.34 -47.54
C SER A 515 -12.77 1.48 -47.56
N VAL A 516 -11.77 1.85 -48.38
CA VAL A 516 -10.46 1.15 -48.40
C VAL A 516 -9.71 1.36 -47.09
N MET A 517 -9.67 2.60 -46.59
CA MET A 517 -9.02 2.90 -45.30
C MET A 517 -9.70 2.18 -44.14
N ALA A 518 -11.04 2.11 -44.17
CA ALA A 518 -11.82 1.37 -43.20
C ALA A 518 -11.49 -0.13 -43.18
N ALA A 519 -11.38 -0.76 -44.35
CA ALA A 519 -10.99 -2.16 -44.46
C ALA A 519 -9.58 -2.42 -43.89
N ILE A 520 -8.64 -1.51 -44.12
CA ILE A 520 -7.28 -1.57 -43.55
C ILE A 520 -7.32 -1.45 -42.02
N CYS A 521 -8.07 -0.49 -41.48
CA CYS A 521 -8.21 -0.32 -40.03
C CYS A 521 -8.89 -1.53 -39.36
N ILE A 522 -9.92 -2.11 -39.99
CA ILE A 522 -10.58 -3.34 -39.48
C ILE A 522 -9.60 -4.51 -39.48
N ALA A 523 -8.85 -4.72 -40.58
CA ALA A 523 -7.87 -5.79 -40.67
C ALA A 523 -6.76 -5.61 -39.61
N TRP A 524 -6.30 -4.37 -39.40
CA TRP A 524 -5.31 -4.03 -38.40
C TRP A 524 -5.80 -4.31 -36.97
N ALA A 525 -6.99 -3.80 -36.62
CA ALA A 525 -7.60 -4.00 -35.31
C ALA A 525 -7.82 -5.49 -35.02
N THR A 526 -8.34 -6.23 -36.00
CA THR A 526 -8.61 -7.67 -35.91
C THR A 526 -7.32 -8.48 -35.74
N ALA A 527 -6.27 -8.17 -36.51
CA ALA A 527 -4.99 -8.85 -36.42
C ALA A 527 -4.30 -8.60 -35.07
N SER A 528 -4.42 -7.38 -34.53
CA SER A 528 -3.84 -7.01 -33.23
C SER A 528 -4.56 -7.72 -32.08
N SER A 529 -5.88 -7.64 -32.02
CA SER A 529 -6.66 -8.21 -30.91
C SER A 529 -6.69 -9.74 -30.95
N SER A 530 -6.77 -10.37 -32.12
CA SER A 530 -6.69 -11.84 -32.22
C SER A 530 -5.34 -12.38 -31.76
N ARG A 531 -4.24 -11.64 -31.98
CA ARG A 531 -2.92 -11.98 -31.45
C ARG A 531 -2.88 -11.88 -29.93
N PHE A 532 -3.47 -10.85 -29.34
CA PHE A 532 -3.54 -10.70 -27.88
C PHE A 532 -4.40 -11.77 -27.22
N PHE A 533 -5.53 -12.14 -27.82
CA PHE A 533 -6.32 -13.28 -27.34
C PHE A 533 -5.53 -14.59 -27.44
N ALA A 534 -4.84 -14.85 -28.54
CA ALA A 534 -4.05 -16.07 -28.71
C ALA A 534 -2.89 -16.20 -27.69
N ILE A 535 -2.32 -15.07 -27.25
CA ILE A 535 -1.32 -15.04 -26.17
C ILE A 535 -2.01 -15.26 -24.82
N ALA A 536 -3.12 -14.58 -24.56
CA ALA A 536 -3.81 -14.62 -23.27
C ALA A 536 -4.42 -15.98 -22.88
N ILE A 537 -4.69 -16.86 -23.86
CA ILE A 537 -5.28 -18.20 -23.63
C ILE A 537 -4.39 -19.34 -24.17
N HIS A 538 -3.14 -19.04 -24.55
CA HIS A 538 -2.18 -20.00 -25.12
C HIS A 538 -2.67 -20.80 -26.36
N MET A 539 -3.64 -20.28 -27.12
CA MET A 539 -4.19 -20.95 -28.33
C MET A 539 -3.60 -20.38 -29.62
N GLN A 540 -2.28 -20.48 -29.79
CA GLN A 540 -1.57 -19.95 -30.97
C GLN A 540 -2.02 -20.60 -32.29
N ASP A 541 -2.35 -21.90 -32.28
CA ASP A 541 -2.74 -22.66 -33.48
C ASP A 541 -4.16 -22.35 -33.98
N GLN A 542 -5.04 -21.79 -33.12
CA GLN A 542 -6.44 -21.48 -33.46
C GLN A 542 -6.72 -19.98 -33.58
N ARG A 543 -5.68 -19.14 -33.71
CA ARG A 543 -5.81 -17.67 -33.79
C ARG A 543 -6.83 -17.20 -34.83
N TRP A 544 -6.88 -17.86 -35.98
CA TRP A 544 -7.79 -17.48 -37.07
C TRP A 544 -9.27 -17.75 -36.76
N LEU A 545 -9.56 -18.68 -35.86
CA LEU A 545 -10.92 -19.00 -35.43
C LEU A 545 -11.50 -17.90 -34.53
N VAL A 546 -10.65 -17.26 -33.71
CA VAL A 546 -11.02 -16.10 -32.86
C VAL A 546 -11.04 -14.79 -33.66
N ALA A 547 -10.26 -14.70 -34.74
CA ALA A 547 -10.20 -13.49 -35.57
C ALA A 547 -11.53 -13.14 -36.25
N TYR A 548 -12.33 -14.14 -36.65
CA TYR A 548 -13.62 -13.93 -37.31
C TYR A 548 -14.64 -13.16 -36.44
N PRO A 549 -15.00 -13.63 -35.23
CA PRO A 549 -15.95 -12.92 -34.39
C PRO A 549 -15.41 -11.57 -33.90
N VAL A 550 -14.10 -11.45 -33.65
CA VAL A 550 -13.44 -10.17 -33.28
C VAL A 550 -13.52 -9.15 -34.43
N GLY A 551 -13.28 -9.57 -35.66
CA GLY A 551 -13.37 -8.68 -36.83
C GLY A 551 -14.80 -8.22 -37.11
N LEU A 552 -15.80 -9.05 -36.80
CA LEU A 552 -17.21 -8.69 -36.88
C LEU A 552 -17.57 -7.57 -35.90
N VAL A 553 -17.08 -7.63 -34.65
CA VAL A 553 -17.25 -6.54 -33.66
C VAL A 553 -16.64 -5.24 -34.17
N TYR A 554 -15.41 -5.27 -34.68
CA TYR A 554 -14.74 -4.08 -35.23
C TYR A 554 -15.38 -3.53 -36.50
N THR A 555 -15.98 -4.40 -37.31
CA THR A 555 -16.76 -3.99 -38.49
C THR A 555 -17.97 -3.17 -38.05
N PHE A 556 -18.70 -3.58 -37.00
CA PHE A 556 -19.82 -2.79 -36.48
C PHE A 556 -19.40 -1.43 -35.94
N PHE A 557 -18.29 -1.33 -35.19
CA PHE A 557 -17.75 -0.05 -34.76
C PHE A 557 -17.37 0.87 -35.93
N THR A 558 -16.81 0.28 -36.98
CA THR A 558 -16.43 1.02 -38.19
C THR A 558 -17.65 1.47 -38.99
N LEU A 559 -18.71 0.66 -39.06
CA LEU A 559 -19.97 1.05 -39.70
C LEU A 559 -20.63 2.23 -39.00
N ILE A 560 -20.66 2.23 -37.66
CA ILE A 560 -21.12 3.38 -36.84
C ILE A 560 -20.26 4.62 -37.08
N THR A 561 -18.97 4.43 -37.36
CA THR A 561 -18.06 5.53 -37.64
C THR A 561 -18.35 6.17 -39.01
N ILE A 562 -18.60 5.36 -40.03
CA ILE A 562 -18.78 5.82 -41.42
C ILE A 562 -20.20 6.29 -41.70
N PHE A 563 -21.19 5.50 -41.32
CA PHE A 563 -22.63 5.76 -41.56
C PHE A 563 -23.26 6.43 -40.34
#